data_AF-A0A847DCZ5-F1
#
_entry.id   AF-A0A847DCZ5-F1
#
_cell.length_a   1.000
_cell.length_b   1.000
_cell.length_c   1.000
_cell.angle_alpha   90.00
_cell.angle_beta   90.00
_cell.angle_gamma   90.00
#
_symmetry.space_group_name_H-M   'P 1'
#
loop_
_entity.id
_entity.type
_entity.pdbx_description
1 polymer ?
#
loop_
_entity_poly.entity_id
_entity_poly.type
_entity_poly.pdbx_seq_one_letter_code
_entity_poly.pdbx_strand_id
1 'polypeptide(L)' 'MRTAIYVDGFNLYYRALKGTPYKWLDIKLLVSNLLQPQNKIIGLLSPVIEGHPSNELQKYAHFVKRIRKGVLEACFL' A
#
# COMPACT_ATOMS: atom_id res chain seq x y z
N MET A 1 -3.13 8.74 19.28
CA MET A 1 -3.86 7.58 18.71
C MET A 1 -2.97 6.99 17.62
N ARG A 2 -2.64 5.68 17.70
CA ARG A 2 -1.64 5.03 16.83
C ARG A 2 -2.36 4.36 15.65
N THR A 3 -1.78 4.42 14.45
CA THR A 3 -2.30 3.77 13.23
C THR A 3 -1.41 2.58 12.90
N ALA A 4 -1.99 1.38 12.78
CA ALA A 4 -1.30 0.19 12.30
C ALA A 4 -1.64 -0.05 10.83
N ILE A 5 -0.63 -0.43 10.03
CA ILE A 5 -0.79 -0.59 8.58
C ILE A 5 -0.21 -1.94 8.20
N TYR A 6 -1.00 -2.70 7.46
CA TYR A 6 -0.54 -3.93 6.86
C TYR A 6 -0.23 -3.69 5.38
N VAL A 7 0.98 -4.07 4.99
CA VAL A 7 1.44 -4.04 3.61
C VAL A 7 1.65 -5.47 3.16
N ASP A 8 0.92 -5.90 2.14
CA ASP A 8 1.11 -7.21 1.51
C ASP A 8 2.40 -7.18 0.68
N GLY A 9 3.50 -7.64 1.28
CA GLY A 9 4.83 -7.62 0.65
C GLY A 9 4.93 -8.49 -0.61
N PHE A 10 4.19 -9.61 -0.67
CA PHE A 10 4.21 -10.50 -1.82
C PHE A 10 3.56 -9.82 -3.03
N ASN A 11 2.32 -9.32 -2.87
CA ASN A 11 1.66 -8.64 -3.96
C ASN A 11 2.34 -7.30 -4.29
N LEU A 12 2.85 -6.56 -3.30
CA LEU A 12 3.63 -5.34 -3.54
C LEU A 12 4.80 -5.61 -4.47
N TYR A 13 5.61 -6.62 -4.16
CA TYR A 13 6.75 -6.95 -5.00
C TYR A 13 6.31 -7.47 -6.37
N TYR A 14 5.56 -8.57 -6.42
CA TYR A 14 5.31 -9.27 -7.68
C TYR A 14 4.37 -8.53 -8.64
N ARG A 15 3.46 -7.68 -8.14
CA ARG A 15 2.47 -6.98 -8.96
C ARG A 15 2.78 -5.50 -9.20
N ALA A 16 3.59 -4.85 -8.36
CA ALA A 16 3.91 -3.42 -8.51
C ALA A 16 5.41 -3.11 -8.70
N LEU A 17 6.33 -3.86 -8.07
CA LEU A 17 7.76 -3.50 -8.10
C LEU A 17 8.60 -4.40 -9.04
N LYS A 18 8.16 -5.62 -9.31
CA LYS A 18 8.91 -6.57 -10.13
C LYS A 18 9.05 -6.04 -11.56
N GLY A 19 10.29 -5.90 -12.02
CA GLY A 19 10.61 -5.38 -13.35
C GLY A 19 10.67 -3.84 -13.43
N THR A 20 10.41 -3.13 -12.34
CA THR A 20 10.59 -1.67 -12.26
C THR A 20 11.92 -1.34 -11.57
N PRO A 21 12.44 -0.11 -11.73
CA PRO A 21 13.58 0.34 -10.93
C PRO A 21 13.24 0.46 -9.43
N TYR A 22 11.96 0.48 -9.06
CA TYR A 22 11.44 0.82 -7.73
C TYR A 22 11.57 -0.27 -6.65
N LYS A 23 12.48 -1.23 -6.81
CA LYS A 23 12.59 -2.40 -5.90
C LYS A 23 12.96 -2.04 -4.46
N TRP A 24 13.64 -0.91 -4.26
CA TRP A 24 14.07 -0.38 -2.96
C TRP A 24 13.17 0.75 -2.47
N LEU A 25 11.86 0.58 -2.63
CA LEU A 25 10.83 1.56 -2.27
C LEU A 25 10.88 1.88 -0.76
N ASP A 26 10.83 3.17 -0.41
CA ASP A 26 10.61 3.58 0.98
C ASP A 26 9.15 3.37 1.38
N ILE A 27 8.90 2.33 2.17
CA ILE A 27 7.57 1.95 2.66
C ILE A 27 6.97 3.03 3.57
N LYS A 28 7.79 3.73 4.36
CA LYS A 28 7.33 4.77 5.27
C LYS A 28 6.87 5.99 4.48
N LEU A 29 7.62 6.37 3.44
CA LEU A 29 7.25 7.46 2.54
C LEU A 29 5.98 7.10 1.75
N LEU A 30 5.91 5.89 1.19
CA LEU A 30 4.72 5.36 0.51
C LEU A 30 3.47 5.47 1.39
N VAL A 31 3.55 4.98 2.62
CA VAL A 31 2.46 5.03 3.59
C VAL A 31 2.06 6.48 3.87
N SER A 32 3.03 7.36 4.11
CA SER A 32 2.77 8.75 4.47
C SER A 32 2.08 9.51 3.35
N ASN A 33 2.43 9.22 2.09
CA ASN A 33 1.79 9.80 0.91
C ASN A 33 0.38 9.24 0.63
N LEU A 34 0.06 8.03 1.13
CA LEU A 34 -1.25 7.40 0.93
C LEU A 34 -2.26 7.72 2.02
N LEU A 35 -1.79 8.09 3.22
CA LEU A 35 -2.66 8.35 4.37
C LEU A 35 -3.03 9.83 4.48
N GLN A 36 -4.29 10.08 4.82
CA GLN A 36 -4.79 11.40 5.24
C GLN A 36 -4.76 11.51 6.77
N PRO A 37 -4.68 12.72 7.35
CA PRO A 37 -4.64 12.92 8.80
C PRO A 37 -5.79 12.28 9.58
N GLN A 38 -6.96 12.12 8.95
CA GLN A 38 -8.13 11.46 9.53
C GLN A 38 -8.11 9.93 9.45
N ASN A 39 -7.16 9.31 8.75
CA ASN A 39 -7.10 7.86 8.61
C ASN A 39 -6.65 7.22 9.92
N LYS A 40 -7.58 6.57 10.63
CA LYS A 40 -7.26 5.83 11.84
C LYS A 40 -7.83 4.41 11.83
N ILE A 41 -7.13 3.56 12.58
CA ILE A 41 -7.48 2.24 13.10
C ILE A 41 -6.78 1.04 12.40
N ILE A 42 -7.06 0.59 11.17
CA ILE A 42 -6.18 -0.36 10.41
C ILE A 42 -6.34 -0.11 8.91
N GLY A 43 -5.23 0.06 8.16
CA GLY A 43 -5.25 0.27 6.71
C GLY A 43 -4.65 -0.89 5.92
N LEU A 44 -5.34 -1.34 4.85
CA LEU A 44 -4.82 -2.30 3.88
C LEU A 44 -4.35 -1.58 2.61
N LEU A 45 -3.06 -1.69 2.33
CA LEU A 45 -2.47 -1.19 1.08
C LEU A 45 -2.29 -2.34 0.10
N SER A 46 -2.92 -2.23 -1.06
CA SER A 46 -2.87 -3.27 -2.09
C SER A 46 -2.52 -2.66 -3.45
N PRO A 47 -1.52 -3.19 -4.17
CA PRO A 47 -1.17 -2.76 -5.52
C PRO A 47 -2.10 -3.35 -6.60
N VAL A 48 -3.10 -4.14 -6.20
CA VAL A 48 -3.96 -4.87 -7.14
C VAL A 48 -4.75 -3.89 -8.02
N ILE A 49 -4.38 -3.84 -9.30
CA ILE A 49 -5.02 -3.01 -10.33
C ILE A 49 -6.28 -3.72 -10.86
N GLU A 50 -6.21 -5.04 -11.07
CA GLU A 50 -7.33 -5.91 -11.44
C GLU A 50 -7.55 -7.02 -10.39
N GLY A 51 -8.79 -7.11 -9.91
CA GLY A 51 -9.21 -7.99 -8.81
C GLY A 51 -9.45 -7.26 -7.49
N HIS A 52 -9.70 -8.03 -6.43
CA HIS A 52 -9.95 -7.52 -5.08
C HIS A 52 -8.78 -7.88 -4.15
N PRO A 53 -8.43 -7.01 -3.18
CA PRO A 53 -7.55 -7.39 -2.07
C PRO A 53 -8.10 -8.63 -1.35
N SER A 54 -7.27 -9.32 -0.55
CA SER A 54 -7.72 -10.50 0.19
C SER A 54 -9.02 -10.23 0.97
N ASN A 55 -10.06 -11.00 0.70
CA ASN A 55 -11.35 -10.89 1.38
C ASN A 55 -11.21 -11.05 2.90
N GLU A 56 -10.25 -11.86 3.36
CA GLU A 56 -9.98 -12.04 4.78
C GLU A 56 -9.40 -10.78 5.41
N LEU A 57 -8.42 -10.15 4.75
CA LEU A 57 -7.81 -8.92 5.24
C LEU A 57 -8.76 -7.73 5.21
N GLN A 58 -9.69 -7.72 4.25
CA GLN A 58 -10.73 -6.69 4.17
C GLN A 58 -11.66 -6.68 5.38
N LYS A 59 -11.90 -7.82 6.04
CA LYS A 59 -12.76 -7.90 7.25
C LYS A 59 -12.23 -7.09 8.43
N TYR A 60 -10.91 -6.92 8.51
CA TYR A 60 -10.22 -6.25 9.63
C TYR A 60 -9.77 -4.83 9.26
N ALA A 61 -9.82 -4.47 7.98
CA ALA A 61 -9.39 -3.17 7.49
C ALA A 61 -10.49 -2.12 7.67
N HIS A 62 -10.14 -0.97 8.25
CA HIS A 62 -11.05 0.18 8.34
C HIS A 62 -11.11 0.96 7.04
N PHE A 63 -10.06 0.87 6.23
CA PHE A 63 -10.03 1.39 4.88
C PHE A 63 -9.07 0.58 4.00
N VAL A 64 -9.35 0.55 2.71
CA VAL A 64 -8.47 -0.02 1.69
C VAL A 64 -8.04 1.08 0.74
N LYS A 65 -6.72 1.23 0.54
CA LYS A 65 -6.18 2.15 -0.47
C LYS A 65 -5.40 1.36 -1.51
N ARG A 66 -5.70 1.66 -2.78
CA ARG A 66 -4.93 1.16 -3.92
C ARG A 66 -3.68 2.00 -4.08
N ILE A 67 -2.55 1.33 -4.29
CA ILE A 67 -1.28 1.99 -4.60
C ILE A 67 -1.31 2.37 -6.09
N ARG A 68 -1.24 3.67 -6.39
CA ARG A 68 -1.24 4.19 -7.77
C ARG A 68 0.18 4.36 -8.27
N LYS A 69 0.39 4.23 -9.59
CA LYS A 69 1.70 4.35 -10.24
C LYS A 69 2.46 5.64 -9.85
N GLY A 70 1.82 6.81 -9.95
CA GLY A 70 2.48 8.08 -9.61
C GLY A 70 2.93 8.19 -8.15
N VAL A 71 2.31 7.46 -7.21
CA VAL A 71 2.77 7.43 -5.82
C VAL A 71 4.01 6.54 -5.68
N LEU A 72 4.10 5.44 -6.43
CA LEU A 72 5.31 4.61 -6.47
C LEU A 72 6.50 5.39 -6.99
N GLU A 73 6.30 6.14 -8.08
CA GLU A 73 7.34 6.96 -8.72
C GLU A 73 7.88 8.04 -7.76
N ALA A 74 7.00 8.71 -7.01
CA ALA A 74 7.38 9.75 -6.05
C ALA A 74 8.08 9.23 -4.78
N CYS A 75 8.04 7.91 -4.53
CA CYS A 75 8.63 7.28 -3.36
C CYS A 75 9.94 6.54 -3.67
N PHE A 76 10.44 6.66 -4.90
CA PHE A 76 11.74 6.15 -5.32
C PHE A 76 12.76 7.28 -5.38
N LEU A 77 13.93 7.07 -4.77
CA LEU A 77 15.10 7.97 -4.83
C LEU A 77 15.87 7.77 -6.13
#